data_AF-A0A370TEC7-F1
#
_entry.id   AF-A0A370TEC7-F1
#
_cell.length_a   1.000
_cell.length_b   1.000
_cell.length_c   1.000
_cell.angle_alpha   90.00
_cell.angle_beta   90.00
_cell.angle_gamma   90.00
#
_symmetry.space_group_name_H-M   'P 1'
#
loop_
_entity.id
_entity.type
_entity.pdbx_description
1 polymer ?
#
loop_
_entity_poly.entity_id
_entity_poly.type
_entity_poly.pdbx_seq_one_letter_code
_entity_poly.pdbx_strand_id
1 'polypeptide(L)'
;MQSFDEAAAKALGDRLPFRVFLYPLARDFAPDYEQSVASFIQGQITDIFQSAATESPLIKLLAVEIWGKRVLIVFDVNHQNYDWQTAHDISKNNPPIFRFKLGKDKNNALITRDKALDYRVNFTIADLHKRNGYSAHPPYVADRSRGAAPLHYNDPRKNYRGQAHDHYNLGQASHMDSRQPDHVASEYIANWSKSTCS
;
A
#
# COMPACT_ATOMS: atom_id res chain seq x y z
N MET A 1 -2.85 12.34 -22.47
CA MET A 1 -1.42 12.23 -22.12
C MET A 1 -1.21 10.85 -21.54
N GLN A 2 -0.21 10.08 -22.00
CA GLN A 2 -0.06 8.66 -21.64
C GLN A 2 0.04 8.47 -20.12
N SER A 3 -0.85 7.62 -19.58
CA SER A 3 -1.05 7.46 -18.14
C SER A 3 -0.11 6.44 -17.48
N PHE A 4 0.76 5.82 -18.27
CA PHE A 4 1.62 4.70 -17.89
C PHE A 4 3.04 4.97 -18.41
N ASP A 5 4.06 4.74 -17.58
CA ASP A 5 5.43 4.63 -18.08
C ASP A 5 5.64 3.34 -18.89
N GLU A 6 6.78 3.24 -19.57
CA GLU A 6 7.09 2.08 -20.43
C GLU A 6 7.01 0.74 -19.68
N ALA A 7 7.52 0.69 -18.44
CA ALA A 7 7.50 -0.50 -17.63
C ALA A 7 6.07 -0.91 -17.23
N ALA A 8 5.21 0.07 -16.92
CA ALA A 8 3.82 -0.15 -16.53
C ALA A 8 2.99 -0.58 -17.74
N ALA A 9 3.18 0.08 -18.88
CA ALA A 9 2.55 -0.28 -20.14
C ALA A 9 2.94 -1.71 -20.56
N LYS A 10 4.23 -2.06 -20.46
CA LYS A 10 4.71 -3.41 -20.74
C LYS A 10 4.11 -4.44 -19.79
N ALA A 11 4.13 -4.19 -18.48
CA ALA A 11 3.54 -5.11 -17.49
C ALA A 11 2.03 -5.31 -17.72
N LEU A 12 1.32 -4.26 -18.09
CA LEU A 12 -0.10 -4.31 -18.42
C LEU A 12 -0.36 -5.12 -19.70
N GLY A 13 0.40 -4.87 -20.76
CA GLY A 13 0.28 -5.58 -22.05
C GLY A 13 0.66 -7.06 -21.97
N ASP A 14 1.72 -7.39 -21.22
CA ASP A 14 2.17 -8.77 -20.99
C ASP A 14 1.30 -9.52 -19.96
N ARG A 15 0.31 -8.84 -19.37
CA ARG A 15 -0.55 -9.37 -18.30
C ARG A 15 0.21 -9.89 -17.08
N LEU A 16 1.35 -9.29 -16.77
CA LEU A 16 2.13 -9.66 -15.59
C LEU A 16 1.43 -9.17 -14.32
N PRO A 17 1.50 -9.91 -13.20
CA PRO A 17 0.98 -9.44 -11.93
C PRO A 17 1.84 -8.28 -11.40
N PHE A 18 1.20 -7.19 -11.01
CA PHE A 18 1.86 -6.08 -10.32
C PHE A 18 0.90 -5.38 -9.37
N ARG A 19 1.46 -4.54 -8.51
CA ARG A 19 0.73 -3.74 -7.53
C ARG A 19 0.80 -2.29 -7.86
N VAL A 20 -0.28 -1.59 -7.56
CA VAL A 20 -0.32 -0.15 -7.68
C VAL A 20 -0.56 0.46 -6.32
N PHE A 21 0.33 1.37 -5.95
CA PHE A 21 0.36 2.06 -4.69
C PHE A 21 -0.14 3.50 -4.85
N LEU A 22 -1.10 3.87 -4.02
CA LEU A 22 -1.67 5.21 -3.94
C LEU A 22 -1.53 5.73 -2.51
N TYR A 23 -1.25 7.04 -2.41
CA TYR A 23 -1.11 7.68 -1.11
C TYR A 23 -1.80 9.05 -1.02
N PRO A 24 -3.13 9.08 -1.20
CA PRO A 24 -3.92 10.31 -1.18
C PRO A 24 -4.13 10.87 0.24
N LEU A 25 -4.76 12.04 0.30
CA LEU A 25 -5.21 12.60 1.57
C LEU A 25 -6.55 11.96 1.95
N ALA A 26 -6.74 11.68 3.24
CA ALA A 26 -7.98 11.11 3.77
C ALA A 26 -9.21 11.98 3.46
N ARG A 27 -9.04 13.30 3.44
CA ARG A 27 -10.11 14.26 3.08
C ARG A 27 -10.62 14.12 1.64
N ASP A 28 -9.88 13.44 0.78
CA ASP A 28 -10.28 13.22 -0.61
C ASP A 28 -11.27 12.02 -0.71
N PHE A 29 -11.48 11.31 0.39
CA PHE A 29 -12.42 10.19 0.53
C PHE A 29 -13.51 10.55 1.54
N ALA A 30 -14.68 9.97 1.35
CA ALA A 30 -15.75 10.08 2.33
C ALA A 30 -15.40 9.28 3.62
N PRO A 31 -16.06 9.56 4.76
CA PRO A 31 -15.76 8.88 6.03
C PRO A 31 -15.93 7.35 5.97
N ASP A 32 -16.71 6.83 5.03
CA ASP A 32 -16.84 5.42 4.67
C ASP A 32 -15.69 4.99 3.74
N TYR A 33 -14.46 5.02 4.25
CA TYR A 33 -13.24 4.84 3.45
C TYR A 33 -13.27 3.60 2.55
N GLU A 34 -13.75 2.45 3.02
CA GLU A 34 -13.84 1.24 2.19
C GLU A 34 -14.73 1.44 0.95
N GLN A 35 -15.94 1.96 1.15
CA GLN A 35 -16.89 2.21 0.07
C GLN A 35 -16.40 3.32 -0.86
N SER A 36 -15.81 4.38 -0.30
CA SER A 36 -15.26 5.50 -1.07
C SER A 36 -14.05 5.06 -1.90
N VAL A 37 -13.17 4.22 -1.36
CA VAL A 37 -12.01 3.65 -2.08
C VAL A 37 -12.48 2.65 -3.14
N ALA A 38 -13.41 1.77 -2.82
CA ALA A 38 -13.98 0.83 -3.78
C ALA A 38 -14.61 1.57 -4.97
N SER A 39 -15.38 2.63 -4.71
CA SER A 39 -15.99 3.46 -5.76
C SER A 39 -14.93 4.20 -6.59
N PHE A 40 -13.88 4.73 -5.97
CA PHE A 40 -12.77 5.36 -6.66
C PHE A 40 -12.02 4.38 -7.58
N ILE A 41 -11.85 3.13 -7.15
CA ILE A 41 -11.23 2.07 -7.97
C ILE A 41 -12.14 1.65 -9.12
N GLN A 42 -13.42 1.41 -8.85
CA GLN A 42 -14.39 0.96 -9.85
C GLN A 42 -14.63 2.01 -10.94
N GLY A 43 -14.52 3.30 -10.61
CA GLY A 43 -14.57 4.39 -11.58
C GLY A 43 -13.18 4.71 -12.16
N GLN A 44 -12.52 5.72 -11.59
CA GLN A 44 -11.32 6.34 -12.19
C GLN A 44 -10.20 5.35 -12.50
N ILE A 45 -9.86 4.46 -11.56
CA ILE A 45 -8.76 3.51 -11.78
C ILE A 45 -9.12 2.55 -12.91
N THR A 46 -10.30 1.95 -12.86
CA THR A 46 -10.75 1.01 -13.88
C THR A 46 -10.79 1.67 -15.26
N ASP A 47 -11.31 2.89 -15.37
CA ASP A 47 -11.36 3.64 -16.63
C ASP A 47 -9.95 3.90 -17.21
N ILE A 48 -9.00 4.34 -16.37
CA ILE A 48 -7.60 4.58 -16.78
C ILE A 48 -6.98 3.29 -17.31
N PHE A 49 -7.16 2.18 -16.59
CA PHE A 49 -6.59 0.88 -16.97
C PHE A 49 -7.24 0.28 -18.22
N GLN A 50 -8.57 0.38 -18.35
CA GLN A 50 -9.30 -0.08 -19.53
C GLN A 50 -8.94 0.72 -20.78
N SER A 51 -8.72 2.04 -20.66
CA SER A 51 -8.29 2.87 -21.79
C SER A 51 -6.89 2.53 -22.31
N ALA A 52 -6.07 1.86 -21.50
CA ALA A 52 -4.67 1.56 -21.80
C ALA A 52 -4.40 0.09 -22.19
N ALA A 53 -5.39 -0.80 -22.05
CA ALA A 53 -5.23 -2.22 -22.30
C ALA A 53 -6.15 -2.73 -23.42
N THR A 54 -5.66 -3.67 -24.22
CA THR A 54 -6.46 -4.35 -25.27
C THR A 54 -7.56 -5.22 -24.67
N GLU A 55 -7.35 -5.73 -23.46
CA GLU A 55 -8.29 -6.56 -22.72
C GLU A 55 -8.51 -5.97 -21.32
N SER A 56 -9.68 -6.21 -20.73
CA SER A 56 -9.98 -5.75 -19.38
C SER A 56 -9.01 -6.36 -18.35
N PRO A 57 -8.21 -5.54 -17.66
CA PRO A 57 -7.30 -6.05 -16.64
C PRO A 57 -8.07 -6.46 -15.39
N LEU A 58 -7.55 -7.46 -14.68
CA LEU A 58 -8.10 -7.87 -13.38
C LEU A 58 -7.56 -6.94 -12.31
N ILE A 59 -8.42 -6.10 -11.71
CA ILE A 59 -8.04 -5.16 -10.66
C ILE A 59 -8.75 -5.56 -9.36
N LYS A 60 -8.00 -5.75 -8.28
CA LYS A 60 -8.55 -6.11 -6.95
C LYS A 60 -7.97 -5.20 -5.88
N LEU A 61 -8.82 -4.57 -5.07
CA LEU A 61 -8.39 -3.86 -3.87
C LEU A 61 -7.74 -4.85 -2.91
N LEU A 62 -6.50 -4.58 -2.51
CA LEU A 62 -5.70 -5.49 -1.71
C LEU A 62 -5.56 -5.03 -0.26
N ALA A 63 -5.27 -3.74 -0.06
CA ALA A 63 -5.03 -3.20 1.27
C ALA A 63 -5.43 -1.72 1.36
N VAL A 64 -5.94 -1.33 2.53
CA VAL A 64 -6.22 0.05 2.92
C VAL A 64 -5.64 0.29 4.31
N GLU A 65 -4.77 1.29 4.44
CA GLU A 65 -4.24 1.68 5.75
C GLU A 65 -4.34 3.19 5.95
N ILE A 66 -5.04 3.60 7.01
CA ILE A 66 -5.34 5.00 7.30
C ILE A 66 -4.39 5.51 8.39
N TRP A 67 -3.73 6.64 8.12
CA TRP A 67 -2.80 7.32 9.02
C TRP A 67 -3.26 8.77 9.23
N GLY A 68 -4.38 8.95 9.93
CA GLY A 68 -4.96 10.27 10.19
C GLY A 68 -5.35 10.99 8.90
N LYS A 69 -4.49 11.87 8.39
CA LYS A 69 -4.76 12.67 7.18
C LYS A 69 -4.38 11.97 5.87
N ARG A 70 -3.76 10.79 5.91
CA ARG A 70 -3.31 10.08 4.71
C ARG A 70 -3.84 8.66 4.69
N VAL A 71 -4.10 8.16 3.48
CA VAL A 71 -4.55 6.79 3.26
C VAL A 71 -3.56 6.12 2.33
N LEU A 72 -3.09 4.94 2.69
CA LEU A 72 -2.39 4.02 1.82
C LEU A 72 -3.42 3.10 1.20
N ILE A 73 -3.45 3.06 -0.12
CA ILE A 73 -4.32 2.16 -0.88
C ILE A 73 -3.42 1.36 -1.81
N VAL A 74 -3.60 0.04 -1.80
CA VAL A 74 -2.93 -0.85 -2.74
C VAL A 74 -3.97 -1.72 -3.43
N PHE A 75 -3.87 -1.82 -4.75
CA PHE A 75 -4.59 -2.82 -5.52
C PHE A 75 -3.63 -3.70 -6.32
N ASP A 76 -4.01 -4.96 -6.46
CA ASP A 76 -3.35 -5.93 -7.33
C ASP A 76 -3.95 -5.82 -8.74
N VAL A 77 -3.08 -5.85 -9.74
CA VAL A 77 -3.42 -5.87 -11.16
C VAL A 77 -2.93 -7.16 -11.78
N ASN A 78 -3.79 -7.84 -12.55
CA ASN A 78 -3.51 -9.10 -13.27
C ASN A 78 -3.04 -10.26 -12.38
N HIS A 79 -3.23 -10.18 -11.07
CA HIS A 79 -2.85 -11.23 -10.11
C HIS A 79 -4.00 -12.24 -9.92
N GLN A 80 -4.15 -13.15 -10.89
CA GLN A 80 -5.28 -14.09 -10.92
C GLN A 80 -5.24 -15.10 -9.76
N ASN A 81 -4.06 -15.64 -9.49
CA ASN A 81 -3.84 -16.71 -8.50
C ASN A 81 -3.25 -16.16 -7.19
N TYR A 82 -3.71 -14.99 -6.75
CA TYR A 82 -3.29 -14.43 -5.47
C TYR A 82 -3.62 -15.42 -4.35
N ASP A 83 -2.59 -15.94 -3.69
CA ASP A 83 -2.69 -16.85 -2.57
C ASP A 83 -2.64 -16.08 -1.25
N TRP A 84 -3.80 -15.89 -0.62
CA TRP A 84 -3.87 -15.23 0.70
C TRP A 84 -3.17 -16.06 1.78
N GLN A 85 -3.09 -17.39 1.65
CA GLN A 85 -2.49 -18.25 2.70
C GLN A 85 -1.02 -17.91 2.91
N THR A 86 -0.33 -17.57 1.82
CA THR A 86 1.08 -17.20 1.81
C THR A 86 1.31 -15.70 1.78
N ALA A 87 0.26 -14.87 1.84
CA ALA A 87 0.39 -13.42 1.67
C ALA A 87 1.21 -12.70 2.75
N HIS A 88 1.45 -13.36 3.89
CA HIS A 88 2.31 -12.86 4.97
C HIS A 88 3.81 -13.10 4.72
N ASP A 89 4.16 -13.86 3.68
CA ASP A 89 5.51 -14.22 3.28
C ASP A 89 5.92 -13.41 2.03
N ILE A 90 6.76 -12.39 2.26
CA ILE A 90 7.21 -11.49 1.20
C ILE A 90 8.08 -12.21 0.18
N SER A 91 8.74 -13.32 0.53
CA SER A 91 9.54 -14.08 -0.43
C SER A 91 8.68 -14.77 -1.50
N LYS A 92 7.40 -15.00 -1.20
CA LYS A 92 6.41 -15.62 -2.09
C LYS A 92 5.45 -14.62 -2.72
N ASN A 93 5.30 -13.44 -2.12
CA ASN A 93 4.28 -12.47 -2.50
C ASN A 93 4.82 -11.04 -2.67
N ASN A 94 5.77 -10.87 -3.59
CA ASN A 94 6.46 -9.62 -3.89
C ASN A 94 6.32 -9.10 -5.35
N PRO A 95 5.10 -8.97 -5.92
CA PRO A 95 4.94 -8.33 -7.22
C PRO A 95 5.59 -6.94 -7.28
N PRO A 96 6.05 -6.50 -8.46
CA PRO A 96 6.57 -5.15 -8.67
C PRO A 96 5.54 -4.09 -8.25
N ILE A 97 6.02 -3.03 -7.61
CA ILE A 97 5.19 -1.89 -7.22
C ILE A 97 5.28 -0.76 -8.25
N PHE A 98 4.13 -0.25 -8.63
CA PHE A 98 3.97 0.95 -9.42
C PHE A 98 3.29 2.01 -8.57
N ARG A 99 3.80 3.24 -8.63
CA ARG A 99 3.21 4.40 -7.95
C ARG A 99 2.17 5.01 -8.87
N PHE A 100 0.98 5.24 -8.36
CA PHE A 100 -0.05 6.01 -9.04
C PHE A 100 -0.10 7.42 -8.49
N LYS A 101 0.08 8.39 -9.39
CA LYS A 101 0.04 9.82 -9.09
C LYS A 101 -1.10 10.46 -9.86
N LEU A 102 -2.09 10.99 -9.14
CA LEU A 102 -3.10 11.86 -9.74
C LEU A 102 -2.47 13.17 -10.19
N GLY A 103 -2.81 13.59 -11.39
CA GLY A 103 -2.57 14.92 -11.92
C GLY A 103 -3.44 15.96 -11.22
N LYS A 104 -3.21 17.24 -11.53
CA LYS A 104 -4.00 18.35 -10.99
C LYS A 104 -5.44 18.30 -11.48
N ASP A 105 -5.61 17.98 -12.76
CA ASP A 105 -6.87 17.50 -13.30
C ASP A 105 -7.00 16.02 -12.94
N LYS A 106 -7.98 15.68 -12.09
CA LYS A 106 -8.22 14.31 -11.60
C LYS A 106 -8.48 13.27 -12.71
N ASN A 107 -8.54 13.71 -13.97
CA ASN A 107 -8.67 12.89 -15.16
C ASN A 107 -7.32 12.48 -15.76
N ASN A 108 -6.21 13.04 -15.29
CA ASN A 108 -4.87 12.58 -15.64
C ASN A 108 -4.28 11.83 -14.46
N ALA A 109 -3.72 10.66 -14.75
CA ALA A 109 -2.91 9.91 -13.81
C ALA A 109 -1.59 9.53 -14.47
N LEU A 110 -0.57 9.31 -13.64
CA LEU A 110 0.69 8.74 -14.06
C LEU A 110 1.00 7.54 -13.18
N ILE A 111 1.20 6.39 -13.83
CA ILE A 111 1.57 5.12 -13.21
C ILE A 111 3.00 4.83 -13.60
N THR A 112 3.88 4.83 -12.60
CA THR A 112 5.33 4.68 -12.81
C THR A 112 5.92 3.58 -11.97
N ARG A 113 6.86 2.83 -12.52
CA ARG A 113 7.58 1.79 -11.78
C ARG A 113 8.37 2.41 -10.63
N ASP A 114 8.17 1.91 -9.42
CA ASP A 114 8.88 2.41 -8.24
C ASP A 114 9.56 1.26 -7.46
N LYS A 115 10.81 0.95 -7.84
CA LYS A 115 11.59 -0.14 -7.22
C LYS A 115 11.86 0.11 -5.74
N ALA A 116 11.97 1.37 -5.33
CA ALA A 116 12.21 1.72 -3.93
C ALA A 116 11.00 1.38 -3.04
N LEU A 117 9.79 1.27 -3.61
CA LEU A 117 8.59 0.87 -2.89
C LEU A 117 8.38 -0.64 -2.79
N ASP A 118 9.09 -1.47 -3.57
CA ASP A 118 8.83 -2.92 -3.63
C ASP A 118 8.82 -3.57 -2.27
N TYR A 119 9.93 -3.45 -1.54
CA TYR A 119 10.05 -4.05 -0.23
C TYR A 119 9.04 -3.43 0.74
N ARG A 120 8.93 -2.09 0.77
CA ARG A 120 8.14 -1.38 1.77
C ARG A 120 6.64 -1.67 1.65
N VAL A 121 6.08 -1.63 0.44
CA VAL A 121 4.65 -1.83 0.21
C VAL A 121 4.30 -3.31 0.40
N ASN A 122 5.12 -4.23 -0.14
CA ASN A 122 4.89 -5.66 0.03
C ASN A 122 5.02 -6.09 1.50
N PHE A 123 5.97 -5.51 2.26
CA PHE A 123 6.07 -5.71 3.70
C PHE A 123 4.84 -5.20 4.44
N THR A 124 4.35 -4.02 4.09
CA THR A 124 3.15 -3.43 4.72
C THR A 124 1.93 -4.32 4.50
N ILE A 125 1.72 -4.85 3.29
CA ILE A 125 0.62 -5.79 2.99
C ILE A 125 0.76 -7.07 3.81
N ALA A 126 1.98 -7.63 3.90
CA ALA A 126 2.23 -8.83 4.69
C ALA A 126 1.97 -8.60 6.19
N ASP A 127 2.34 -7.45 6.73
CA ASP A 127 2.04 -7.04 8.11
C ASP A 127 0.53 -6.87 8.33
N LEU A 128 -0.17 -6.22 7.39
CA LEU A 128 -1.63 -6.08 7.44
C LEU A 128 -2.33 -7.44 7.42
N HIS A 129 -1.90 -8.37 6.57
CA HIS A 129 -2.43 -9.74 6.56
C HIS A 129 -2.17 -10.46 7.89
N LYS A 130 -0.95 -10.40 8.43
CA LYS A 130 -0.60 -10.99 9.75
C LYS A 130 -1.52 -10.51 10.87
N ARG A 131 -1.86 -9.22 10.86
CA ARG A 131 -2.70 -8.59 11.88
C ARG A 131 -4.19 -8.87 11.67
N ASN A 132 -4.64 -8.90 10.41
CA ASN A 132 -6.02 -9.21 10.04
C ASN A 132 -6.39 -10.68 10.26
N GLY A 133 -5.40 -11.58 10.33
CA GLY A 133 -5.57 -13.01 10.52
C GLY A 133 -5.10 -13.81 9.30
N TYR A 134 -4.57 -15.03 9.50
CA TYR A 134 -4.05 -15.84 8.38
C TYR A 134 -5.12 -16.39 7.46
N SER A 135 -6.37 -16.43 7.93
CA SER A 135 -7.61 -16.75 7.22
C SER A 135 -8.25 -15.54 6.56
N ALA A 136 -7.74 -14.32 6.82
CA ALA A 136 -8.34 -13.11 6.32
C ALA A 136 -8.16 -13.01 4.81
N HIS A 137 -9.20 -12.56 4.13
CA HIS A 137 -9.16 -12.29 2.71
C HIS A 137 -9.02 -10.78 2.48
N PRO A 138 -8.40 -10.34 1.38
CA PRO A 138 -8.41 -8.94 0.99
C PRO A 138 -9.84 -8.37 0.87
N PRO A 139 -10.04 -7.06 1.10
CA PRO A 139 -9.01 -6.07 1.44
C PRO A 139 -8.55 -6.18 2.90
N TYR A 140 -7.24 -6.07 3.14
CA TYR A 140 -6.72 -5.94 4.50
C TYR A 140 -6.79 -4.50 4.94
N VAL A 141 -7.48 -4.24 6.06
CA VAL A 141 -7.76 -2.87 6.51
C VAL A 141 -7.11 -2.61 7.87
N ALA A 142 -6.64 -1.39 8.07
CA ALA A 142 -6.20 -0.88 9.36
C ALA A 142 -6.42 0.63 9.45
N ASP A 143 -7.06 1.10 10.52
CA ASP A 143 -7.11 2.52 10.86
C ASP A 143 -6.19 2.83 12.04
N ARG A 144 -5.11 3.57 11.77
CA ARG A 144 -4.12 4.01 12.76
C ARG A 144 -4.34 5.47 13.19
N SER A 145 -5.47 6.06 12.85
CA SER A 145 -5.81 7.43 13.22
C SER A 145 -5.99 7.56 14.73
N ARG A 146 -5.59 8.72 15.28
CA ARG A 146 -5.78 9.00 16.70
C ARG A 146 -7.27 9.05 17.03
N GLY A 147 -7.72 8.24 17.98
CA GLY A 147 -9.13 8.15 18.35
C GLY A 147 -9.94 7.18 17.49
N ALA A 148 -9.32 6.51 16.52
CA ALA A 148 -9.91 5.32 15.92
C ALA A 148 -10.16 4.28 17.02
N ALA A 149 -11.27 3.55 16.90
CA ALA A 149 -11.50 2.38 17.73
C ALA A 149 -10.32 1.40 17.57
N PRO A 150 -10.05 0.54 18.58
CA PRO A 150 -8.95 -0.42 18.50
C PRO A 150 -8.99 -1.15 17.16
N LEU A 151 -7.83 -1.26 16.49
CA LEU A 151 -7.70 -1.82 15.14
C LEU A 151 -8.68 -2.98 14.92
N HIS A 152 -9.73 -2.72 14.14
CA HIS A 152 -10.74 -3.71 13.82
C HIS A 152 -10.20 -4.62 12.74
N TYR A 153 -9.64 -5.73 13.18
CA TYR A 153 -9.26 -6.83 12.30
C TYR A 153 -10.45 -7.75 12.14
N ASN A 154 -10.71 -8.22 10.91
CA ASN A 154 -11.81 -9.13 10.63
C ASN A 154 -11.65 -10.48 11.35
N ASP A 155 -10.40 -10.92 11.61
CA ASP A 155 -10.06 -12.08 12.43
C ASP A 155 -8.78 -11.83 13.27
N PRO A 156 -8.88 -11.02 14.35
CA PRO A 156 -7.72 -10.65 15.15
C PRO A 156 -7.16 -11.87 15.90
N ARG A 157 -5.84 -12.07 15.86
CA ARG A 157 -5.18 -13.12 16.65
C ARG A 157 -5.38 -12.89 18.14
N LYS A 158 -5.92 -13.89 18.85
CA LYS A 158 -6.06 -13.91 20.33
C LYS A 158 -4.75 -13.67 21.10
N ASN A 159 -3.59 -13.89 20.47
CA ASN A 159 -2.27 -13.82 21.11
C ASN A 159 -1.39 -12.65 20.64
N TYR A 160 -1.93 -11.63 19.95
CA TYR A 160 -1.18 -10.38 19.71
C TYR A 160 -1.14 -9.47 20.96
N ARG A 161 -0.92 -10.07 22.14
CA ARG A 161 -0.63 -9.37 23.39
C ARG A 161 0.89 -9.25 23.51
N GLY A 162 1.43 -8.04 23.28
CA GLY A 162 2.69 -7.63 23.90
C GLY A 162 4.00 -7.76 23.09
N GLN A 163 4.06 -7.21 21.88
CA GLN A 163 5.33 -6.67 21.30
C GLN A 163 5.10 -5.33 20.56
N ALA A 164 4.07 -4.58 20.96
CA ALA A 164 3.79 -3.23 20.44
C ALA A 164 4.15 -2.11 21.44
N HIS A 165 4.87 -2.46 22.51
CA HIS A 165 5.61 -1.52 23.34
C HIS A 165 7.09 -1.88 23.18
N ASP A 166 7.93 -0.88 22.95
CA ASP A 166 9.38 -0.94 22.78
C ASP A 166 9.88 -1.35 21.39
N HIS A 167 9.80 -0.44 20.42
CA HIS A 167 10.89 -0.17 19.44
C HIS A 167 10.78 1.21 18.75
N TYR A 168 9.97 2.13 19.29
CA TYR A 168 10.11 3.56 19.02
C TYR A 168 10.19 4.32 20.35
N ASN A 169 11.22 4.02 21.14
CA ASN A 169 11.61 4.88 22.25
C ASN A 169 12.82 5.72 21.81
N LEU A 170 12.54 6.98 21.50
CA LEU A 170 13.53 8.03 21.31
C LEU A 170 14.15 8.35 22.69
N GLY A 171 15.31 7.77 22.98
CA GLY A 171 16.14 8.21 24.11
C GLY A 171 16.75 7.07 24.94
N GLN A 172 17.95 6.65 24.55
CA GLN A 172 19.15 6.49 25.39
C GLN A 172 20.15 5.63 24.62
N ALA A 173 21.04 6.31 23.89
CA ALA A 173 22.21 5.70 23.29
C ALA A 173 23.38 5.81 24.28
N SER A 174 23.76 4.70 24.88
CA SER A 174 25.14 4.50 25.33
C SER A 174 25.49 3.02 25.25
N HIS A 175 26.49 2.75 24.42
CA HIS A 175 27.23 1.48 24.27
C HIS A 175 26.48 0.29 23.64
N MET A 176 26.69 0.09 22.32
CA MET A 176 27.49 -1.04 21.82
C MET A 176 27.66 -0.98 20.30
N ASP A 177 28.86 -1.34 19.87
CA ASP A 177 29.40 -1.44 18.51
C ASP A 177 28.90 -2.71 17.79
N SER A 178 28.38 -2.58 16.57
CA SER A 178 28.69 -3.44 15.40
C SER A 178 27.71 -3.23 14.22
N ARG A 179 28.27 -2.78 13.10
CA ARG A 179 27.89 -2.96 11.67
C ARG A 179 26.53 -3.65 11.37
N GLN A 180 25.51 -2.91 10.92
CA GLN A 180 24.52 -3.26 9.87
C GLN A 180 23.56 -2.07 9.55
N PRO A 181 22.86 -2.05 8.39
CA PRO A 181 22.49 -0.82 7.67
C PRO A 181 21.09 -0.30 8.03
N ASP A 182 20.89 0.12 9.27
CA ASP A 182 19.58 0.59 9.74
C ASP A 182 19.40 2.12 9.63
N HIS A 183 20.41 2.82 9.11
CA HIS A 183 20.46 4.29 9.12
C HIS A 183 19.71 4.99 7.98
N VAL A 184 19.23 4.26 6.96
CA VAL A 184 18.63 4.89 5.77
C VAL A 184 17.11 5.09 5.89
N ALA A 185 16.43 4.28 6.71
CA ALA A 185 14.96 4.27 6.77
C ALA A 185 14.35 5.40 7.62
N SER A 186 15.04 5.85 8.67
CA SER A 186 14.53 6.86 9.61
C SER A 186 14.68 8.30 9.09
N GLU A 187 15.76 8.62 8.37
CA GLU A 187 15.98 9.95 7.79
C GLU A 187 15.00 10.27 6.65
N TYR A 188 14.53 9.27 5.90
CA TYR A 188 13.60 9.48 4.78
C TYR A 188 12.17 9.80 5.22
N ILE A 189 11.68 9.25 6.35
CA ILE A 189 10.31 9.51 6.83
C ILE A 189 10.18 10.94 7.39
N ALA A 190 11.23 11.42 8.07
CA ALA A 190 11.29 12.81 8.55
C ALA A 190 11.41 13.82 7.40
N ASN A 191 12.16 13.48 6.35
CA ASN A 191 12.34 14.36 5.19
C ASN A 191 11.13 14.38 4.23
N TRP A 192 10.33 13.32 4.18
CA TRP A 192 9.13 13.27 3.31
C TRP A 192 7.95 14.13 3.83
N SER A 193 7.84 14.31 5.15
CA SER A 193 6.88 15.27 5.73
C SER A 193 7.29 16.73 5.45
N LYS A 194 8.60 17.00 5.31
CA LYS A 194 9.13 18.34 5.05
C LYS A 194 9.16 18.72 3.57
N SER A 195 9.30 17.78 2.64
CA SER A 195 9.39 18.07 1.20
C SER A 195 8.05 18.23 0.47
N THR A 196 6.91 18.11 1.18
CA THR A 196 5.56 18.32 0.60
C THR A 196 4.89 19.62 1.06
N CYS A 197 5.64 20.48 1.75
CA CYS A 197 5.27 21.88 2.03
C CYS A 197 6.25 22.82 1.31
N SER A 198 6.10 22.94 0.00
CA SER A 198 6.53 24.09 -0.82
C SER A 198 5.59 24.23 -2.01
#